data_AF-A0A2E8KBZ7-F1
#
_entry.id   AF-A0A2E8KBZ7-F1
#
_cell.length_a   1.000
_cell.length_b   1.000
_cell.length_c   1.000
_cell.angle_alpha   90.00
_cell.angle_beta   90.00
_cell.angle_gamma   90.00
#
_symmetry.space_group_name_H-M   'P 1'
#
loop_
_entity.id
_entity.type
_entity.pdbx_description
1 polymer ?
#
loop_
_entity_poly.entity_id
_entity_poly.type
_entity_poly.pdbx_seq_one_letter_code
_entity_poly.pdbx_strand_id
1 'polypeptide(L)'
;MITVAVIGIISAIAVPAYRSYIETANMTKVTANFEEAVRLGRSTFTKDKTRIAIGLPATAPNDTAGWIAIFDKSNTSAPGGGPAFIPSTNNKDTGRGDKVTGAIGVKWKAAKTGSNPKPARLELWRPLYLSLVEQRARLEGDDIDVKIQRKP
;
A
#
# COMPACT_ATOMS: atom_id res chain seq x y z
N MET A 1 41.34 24.39 17.56
CA MET A 1 40.90 24.88 16.22
C MET A 1 40.83 23.77 15.18
N ILE A 2 41.70 22.74 15.21
CA ILE A 2 41.65 21.58 14.29
C ILE A 2 40.35 20.76 14.40
N THR A 3 39.83 20.57 15.62
CA THR A 3 38.60 19.80 15.86
C THR A 3 37.38 20.38 15.14
N VAL A 4 37.24 21.70 15.09
CA VAL A 4 36.13 22.36 14.38
C VAL A 4 36.24 22.14 12.87
N ALA A 5 37.45 22.20 12.31
CA ALA A 5 37.70 21.92 10.90
C ALA A 5 37.38 20.47 10.53
N VAL A 6 37.76 19.50 11.38
CA VAL A 6 37.48 18.08 11.17
C VAL A 6 35.97 17.79 11.25
N ILE A 7 35.25 18.38 12.22
CA ILE A 7 33.79 18.23 12.35
C ILE A 7 33.07 18.84 11.13
N GLY A 8 33.56 19.97 10.60
CA GLY A 8 33.00 20.61 9.41
C GLY A 8 33.09 19.74 8.15
N ILE A 9 34.23 19.09 7.94
CA ILE A 9 34.44 18.19 6.78
C ILE A 9 33.58 16.93 6.90
N ILE A 10 33.55 16.29 8.07
CA ILE A 10 32.74 15.08 8.30
C ILE A 10 31.25 15.39 8.14
N SER A 11 30.76 16.53 8.66
CA SER A 11 29.36 16.92 8.55
C SER A 11 28.93 17.15 7.10
N ALA A 12 29.81 17.74 6.27
CA ALA A 12 29.51 17.99 4.86
C ALA A 12 29.28 16.71 4.05
N ILE A 13 30.00 15.62 4.37
CA ILE A 13 29.89 14.34 3.68
C ILE A 13 28.80 13.45 4.29
N ALA A 14 28.65 13.49 5.62
CA ALA A 14 27.71 12.63 6.33
C ALA A 14 26.25 13.04 6.11
N VAL A 15 25.93 14.33 6.04
CA VAL A 15 24.54 14.82 5.92
C VAL A 15 23.84 14.34 4.64
N PRO A 16 24.46 14.39 3.44
CA PRO A 16 23.85 13.83 2.22
C PRO A 16 23.63 12.31 2.31
N ALA A 17 24.61 11.56 2.81
CA ALA A 17 24.53 10.10 2.90
C ALA A 17 23.43 9.65 3.88
N TYR A 18 23.28 10.32 5.03
CA TYR A 18 22.20 10.04 5.98
C TYR A 18 20.81 10.29 5.38
N ARG A 19 20.65 11.34 4.58
CA ARG A 19 19.36 11.65 3.93
C ARG A 19 18.97 10.57 2.92
N SER A 20 19.88 10.15 2.05
CA SER A 20 19.60 9.09 1.07
C SER A 20 19.31 7.73 1.72
N TYR A 21 19.95 7.43 2.86
CA TYR A 21 19.65 6.23 3.63
C TYR A 21 18.22 6.24 4.19
N ILE A 22 17.80 7.34 4.80
CA ILE A 22 16.45 7.49 5.37
C ILE A 22 15.39 7.41 4.25
N GLU A 23 15.62 8.06 3.13
CA GLU A 23 14.73 8.01 1.96
C GLU A 23 14.57 6.57 1.45
N THR A 24 15.68 5.83 1.33
CA THR A 24 15.65 4.42 0.89
C THR A 24 14.92 3.53 1.89
N ALA A 25 15.18 3.68 3.19
CA ALA A 25 14.51 2.91 4.23
C ALA A 25 12.99 3.18 4.25
N ASN A 26 12.58 4.43 4.07
CA ASN A 26 11.18 4.82 4.00
C ASN A 26 10.48 4.23 2.77
N MET A 27 11.12 4.24 1.60
CA MET A 27 10.60 3.61 0.38
C MET A 27 10.46 2.08 0.53
N THR A 28 11.43 1.42 1.18
CA THR A 28 11.35 -0.01 1.50
C THR A 28 10.16 -0.30 2.40
N LYS A 29 9.90 0.54 3.40
CA LYS A 29 8.74 0.40 4.30
C LYS A 29 7.40 0.52 3.55
N VAL A 30 7.23 1.50 2.67
CA VAL A 30 6.01 1.62 1.84
C VAL A 30 5.82 0.37 0.97
N THR A 31 6.90 -0.13 0.39
CA THR A 31 6.87 -1.32 -0.47
C THR A 31 6.51 -2.58 0.32
N ALA A 32 7.12 -2.78 1.48
CA ALA A 32 6.82 -3.91 2.37
C ALA A 32 5.36 -3.90 2.83
N ASN A 33 4.84 -2.75 3.26
CA ASN A 33 3.42 -2.62 3.65
C ASN A 33 2.48 -2.96 2.49
N PHE A 34 2.83 -2.57 1.26
CA PHE A 34 2.02 -2.85 0.07
C PHE A 34 2.03 -4.34 -0.28
N GLU A 35 3.20 -4.97 -0.30
CA GLU A 35 3.35 -6.40 -0.57
C GLU A 35 2.65 -7.25 0.49
N GLU A 36 2.76 -6.86 1.77
CA GLU A 36 2.06 -7.51 2.86
C GLU A 36 0.54 -7.41 2.69
N ALA A 37 0.02 -6.22 2.36
CA ALA A 37 -1.42 -6.04 2.11
C ALA A 37 -1.92 -6.89 0.93
N VAL A 38 -1.14 -6.99 -0.15
CA VAL A 38 -1.45 -7.87 -1.29
C VAL A 38 -1.49 -9.33 -0.86
N ARG A 39 -0.49 -9.78 -0.08
CA ARG A 39 -0.42 -11.15 0.43
C ARG A 39 -1.57 -11.48 1.38
N LEU A 40 -1.90 -10.58 2.30
CA LEU A 40 -3.03 -10.72 3.22
C LEU A 40 -4.35 -10.74 2.46
N GLY A 41 -4.53 -9.84 1.49
CA GLY A 41 -5.70 -9.81 0.62
C GLY A 41 -5.91 -11.15 -0.09
N ARG A 42 -4.86 -11.69 -0.72
CA ARG A 42 -4.89 -13.01 -1.35
C ARG A 42 -5.29 -14.11 -0.37
N SER A 43 -4.65 -14.16 0.80
CA SER A 43 -4.93 -15.18 1.82
C SER A 43 -6.40 -15.14 2.27
N THR A 44 -6.97 -13.94 2.46
CA THR A 44 -8.38 -13.78 2.81
C THR A 44 -9.30 -14.29 1.70
N PHE A 45 -9.00 -13.99 0.43
CA PHE A 45 -9.78 -14.53 -0.70
C PHE A 45 -9.69 -16.05 -0.81
N THR A 46 -8.50 -16.63 -0.67
CA THR A 46 -8.33 -18.09 -0.69
C THR A 46 -9.08 -18.75 0.47
N LYS A 47 -9.01 -18.17 1.68
CA LYS A 47 -9.77 -18.64 2.84
C LYS A 47 -11.27 -18.63 2.58
N ASP A 48 -11.78 -17.56 2.00
CA ASP A 48 -13.21 -17.45 1.68
C ASP A 48 -13.66 -18.47 0.64
N LYS A 49 -12.84 -18.77 -0.36
CA LYS A 49 -13.14 -19.85 -1.32
C LYS A 49 -13.25 -21.20 -0.65
N THR A 50 -12.31 -21.54 0.23
CA THR A 50 -12.37 -22.79 0.99
C THR A 50 -13.62 -22.85 1.85
N ARG A 51 -14.00 -21.74 2.50
CA ARG A 51 -15.23 -21.66 3.31
C ARG A 51 -16.48 -21.87 2.48
N ILE A 52 -16.60 -21.18 1.34
CA ILE A 52 -17.74 -21.33 0.42
C ILE A 52 -17.83 -22.78 -0.07
N ALA A 53 -16.70 -23.42 -0.41
CA ALA A 53 -16.68 -24.80 -0.88
C ALA A 53 -17.21 -25.81 0.14
N ILE A 54 -17.04 -25.55 1.44
CA ILE A 54 -17.58 -26.39 2.53
C ILE A 54 -18.96 -25.91 3.02
N GLY A 55 -19.62 -24.99 2.31
CA GLY A 55 -20.94 -24.47 2.64
C GLY A 55 -20.96 -23.41 3.76
N LEU A 56 -19.80 -22.90 4.17
CA LEU A 56 -19.70 -21.80 5.12
C LEU A 56 -19.70 -20.44 4.40
N PRO A 57 -20.27 -19.39 5.01
CA PRO A 57 -20.23 -18.06 4.42
C PRO A 57 -18.80 -17.49 4.41
N ALA A 58 -18.54 -16.68 3.39
CA ALA A 58 -17.35 -15.84 3.26
C ALA A 58 -17.20 -14.90 4.47
N THR A 59 -15.95 -14.60 4.81
CA THR A 59 -15.58 -13.74 5.95
C THR A 59 -14.81 -12.49 5.55
N ALA A 60 -14.46 -12.34 4.27
CA ALA A 60 -13.87 -11.10 3.78
C ALA A 60 -14.82 -9.92 4.02
N PRO A 61 -14.27 -8.74 4.38
CA PRO A 61 -15.03 -7.52 4.44
C PRO A 61 -15.65 -7.17 3.09
N ASN A 62 -16.84 -6.59 3.13
CA ASN A 62 -17.58 -6.11 1.97
C ASN A 62 -17.44 -4.59 1.77
N ASP A 63 -16.52 -3.95 2.48
CA ASP A 63 -16.31 -2.51 2.49
C ASP A 63 -14.82 -2.16 2.62
N THR A 64 -14.46 -0.94 2.21
CA THR A 64 -13.06 -0.50 2.24
C THR A 64 -12.51 -0.39 3.67
N ALA A 65 -13.34 0.03 4.64
CA ALA A 65 -12.88 0.23 6.02
C ALA A 65 -12.54 -1.11 6.69
N GLY A 66 -13.34 -2.16 6.47
CA GLY A 66 -13.02 -3.49 6.96
C GLY A 66 -11.72 -4.06 6.36
N TRP A 67 -11.44 -3.80 5.08
CA TRP A 67 -10.14 -4.18 4.49
C TRP A 67 -8.96 -3.42 5.10
N ILE A 68 -9.11 -2.11 5.34
CA ILE A 68 -8.10 -1.31 6.04
C ILE A 68 -7.85 -1.89 7.44
N ALA A 69 -8.89 -2.27 8.18
CA ALA A 69 -8.75 -2.86 9.51
C ALA A 69 -8.00 -4.21 9.50
N ILE A 70 -8.11 -5.00 8.42
CA ILE A 70 -7.33 -6.24 8.26
C ILE A 70 -5.85 -5.92 8.02
N PHE A 71 -5.54 -4.91 7.21
CA PHE A 71 -4.16 -4.54 6.90
C PHE A 71 -3.47 -3.79 8.03
N ASP A 72 -4.20 -2.97 8.77
CA ASP A 72 -3.67 -2.12 9.83
C ASP A 72 -3.74 -2.78 11.22
N LYS A 73 -3.73 -4.12 11.29
CA LYS A 73 -3.84 -4.85 12.56
C LYS A 73 -2.69 -4.54 13.54
N SER A 74 -1.56 -4.08 13.03
CA SER A 74 -0.39 -3.64 13.81
C SER A 74 -0.31 -2.13 14.03
N ASN A 75 -1.34 -1.35 13.66
CA ASN A 75 -1.32 0.12 13.71
C ASN A 75 -0.06 0.71 13.05
N THR A 76 0.25 0.22 11.85
CA THR A 76 1.47 0.58 11.15
C THR A 76 1.37 2.01 10.63
N SER A 77 2.31 2.86 10.99
CA SER A 77 2.35 4.23 10.46
C SER A 77 3.09 4.32 9.13
N ALA A 78 2.61 5.19 8.24
CA ALA A 78 3.31 5.54 7.02
C ALA A 78 4.63 6.26 7.34
N PRO A 79 5.66 6.19 6.48
CA PRO A 79 6.97 6.80 6.77
C PRO A 79 6.94 8.33 6.93
N GLY A 80 6.07 9.03 6.19
CA GLY A 80 5.86 10.47 6.34
C GLY A 80 4.82 10.84 7.41
N GLY A 81 4.39 9.87 8.23
CA GLY A 81 3.41 10.06 9.30
C GLY A 81 1.98 9.70 8.90
N GLY A 82 1.11 9.53 9.92
CA GLY A 82 -0.27 9.10 9.71
C GLY A 82 -0.44 7.59 9.44
N PRO A 83 -1.66 7.15 9.13
CA PRO A 83 -1.95 5.73 8.89
C PRO A 83 -1.28 5.21 7.61
N ALA A 84 -0.76 3.97 7.65
CA ALA A 84 -0.17 3.35 6.47
C ALA A 84 -1.19 3.04 5.37
N PHE A 85 -2.48 2.93 5.72
CA PHE A 85 -3.56 2.59 4.80
C PHE A 85 -4.67 3.64 4.86
N ILE A 86 -5.08 4.14 3.70
CA ILE A 86 -6.14 5.15 3.57
C ILE A 86 -7.19 4.71 2.54
N PRO A 87 -8.45 5.15 2.67
CA PRO A 87 -9.45 4.89 1.65
C PRO A 87 -9.11 5.61 0.34
N SER A 88 -9.12 4.87 -0.76
CA SER A 88 -8.83 5.39 -2.10
C SER A 88 -10.11 5.76 -2.84
N THR A 89 -10.16 6.99 -3.35
CA THR A 89 -11.18 7.44 -4.30
C THR A 89 -10.89 6.95 -5.72
N ASN A 90 -9.69 6.38 -5.98
CA ASN A 90 -9.17 6.07 -7.31
C ASN A 90 -9.09 7.30 -8.23
N ASN A 91 -9.02 8.51 -7.64
CA ASN A 91 -8.69 9.71 -8.39
C ASN A 91 -7.17 9.72 -8.62
N LYS A 92 -6.79 9.74 -9.90
CA LYS A 92 -5.41 9.66 -10.37
C LYS A 92 -4.52 10.76 -9.77
N ASP A 93 -5.08 11.93 -9.45
CA ASP A 93 -4.29 13.10 -9.03
C ASP A 93 -4.40 13.41 -7.53
N THR A 94 -5.46 12.95 -6.85
CA THR A 94 -5.75 13.37 -5.46
C THR A 94 -6.23 12.27 -4.51
N GLY A 95 -6.34 11.01 -4.94
CA GLY A 95 -6.94 10.02 -4.03
C GLY A 95 -6.75 8.56 -4.39
N ARG A 96 -5.65 8.21 -5.07
CA ARG A 96 -5.23 6.81 -5.17
C ARG A 96 -4.42 6.36 -3.97
N GLY A 97 -3.70 7.25 -3.31
CA GLY A 97 -2.83 7.05 -2.17
C GLY A 97 -2.18 8.39 -1.84
N ASP A 98 -1.36 8.45 -0.79
CA ASP A 98 -0.70 9.71 -0.41
C ASP A 98 0.80 9.67 -0.75
N LYS A 99 1.19 10.51 -1.71
CA LYS A 99 2.57 10.68 -2.17
C LYS A 99 3.48 11.36 -1.14
N VAL A 100 2.91 12.11 -0.20
CA VAL A 100 3.65 12.88 0.79
C VAL A 100 3.95 12.02 2.01
N THR A 101 2.96 11.26 2.49
CA THR A 101 3.13 10.41 3.67
C THR A 101 3.59 8.99 3.33
N GLY A 102 3.33 8.53 2.09
CA GLY A 102 3.57 7.15 1.68
C GLY A 102 2.44 6.19 2.06
N ALA A 103 1.24 6.72 2.33
CA ALA A 103 0.07 5.90 2.66
C ALA A 103 -0.47 5.17 1.42
N ILE A 104 -0.70 3.87 1.58
CA ILE A 104 -1.25 2.97 0.57
C ILE A 104 -2.75 3.22 0.48
N GLY A 105 -3.25 3.44 -0.73
CA GLY A 105 -4.68 3.53 -0.92
C GLY A 105 -5.33 2.16 -1.03
N VAL A 106 -6.49 2.02 -0.41
CA VAL A 106 -7.29 0.80 -0.39
C VAL A 106 -8.68 1.11 -0.92
N LYS A 107 -9.21 0.28 -1.81
CA LYS A 107 -10.59 0.41 -2.27
C LYS A 107 -11.23 -0.94 -2.51
N TRP A 108 -12.35 -1.15 -1.85
CA TRP A 108 -13.23 -2.25 -2.18
C TRP A 108 -14.20 -1.87 -3.30
N LYS A 109 -14.42 -2.82 -4.21
CA LYS A 109 -15.47 -2.77 -5.22
C LYS A 109 -16.32 -4.01 -5.08
N ALA A 110 -17.53 -3.84 -4.54
CA ALA A 110 -18.50 -4.91 -4.44
C ALA A 110 -18.85 -5.47 -5.83
N ALA A 111 -19.23 -6.75 -5.86
CA ALA A 111 -19.70 -7.39 -7.08
C ALA A 111 -20.90 -6.61 -7.62
N LYS A 112 -20.95 -6.45 -8.95
CA LYS A 112 -22.07 -5.82 -9.63
C LYS A 112 -22.88 -6.91 -10.31
N THR A 113 -24.15 -7.03 -9.92
CA THR A 113 -25.12 -7.92 -10.56
C THR A 113 -25.97 -7.08 -11.52
N GLY A 114 -26.19 -7.55 -12.75
CA GLY A 114 -26.95 -6.83 -13.78
C GLY A 114 -26.36 -7.01 -15.18
N SER A 115 -26.69 -6.10 -16.11
CA SER A 115 -26.38 -6.20 -17.55
C SER A 115 -24.89 -6.25 -17.91
N ASN A 116 -24.01 -5.89 -16.97
CA ASN A 116 -22.55 -6.01 -17.11
C ASN A 116 -21.98 -6.53 -15.79
N PRO A 117 -22.07 -7.86 -15.55
CA PRO A 117 -21.67 -8.44 -14.27
C PRO A 117 -20.17 -8.27 -14.06
N LYS A 118 -19.80 -7.83 -12.86
CA LYS A 118 -18.37 -7.68 -12.48
C LYS A 118 -18.14 -8.34 -11.13
N PRO A 119 -17.07 -9.15 -10.99
CA PRO A 119 -16.75 -9.77 -9.71
C PRO A 119 -16.39 -8.69 -8.69
N ALA A 120 -16.53 -9.06 -7.41
CA ALA A 120 -16.01 -8.25 -6.33
C ALA A 120 -14.48 -8.20 -6.42
N ARG A 121 -13.90 -7.03 -6.20
CA ARG A 121 -12.45 -6.84 -6.30
C ARG A 121 -11.93 -5.87 -5.25
N LEU A 122 -10.71 -6.16 -4.79
CA LEU A 122 -9.93 -5.27 -3.96
C LEU A 122 -8.88 -4.58 -4.82
N GLU A 123 -8.83 -3.26 -4.78
CA GLU A 123 -7.81 -2.47 -5.45
C GLU A 123 -6.92 -1.81 -4.39
N LEU A 124 -5.61 -2.01 -4.53
CA LEU A 124 -4.57 -1.39 -3.69
C LEU A 124 -3.68 -0.52 -4.56
N TRP A 125 -3.24 0.62 -4.04
CA TRP A 125 -2.31 1.51 -4.73
C TRP A 125 -1.12 1.84 -3.86
N ARG A 126 0.07 1.50 -4.36
CA ARG A 126 1.32 2.04 -3.84
C ARG A 126 1.53 3.45 -4.43
N PRO A 127 1.66 4.50 -3.60
CA PRO A 127 1.77 5.87 -4.09
C PRO A 127 3.15 6.17 -4.72
N LEU A 128 3.24 7.29 -5.45
CA LEU A 128 4.51 7.92 -5.87
C LEU A 128 5.20 8.55 -4.65
N TYR A 129 5.68 7.74 -3.73
CA TYR A 129 6.41 8.23 -2.55
C TYR A 129 7.90 8.33 -2.86
N LEU A 130 8.44 9.56 -2.83
CA LEU A 130 9.81 9.87 -3.29
C LEU A 130 10.04 9.37 -4.72
N SER A 131 11.03 8.50 -4.93
CA SER A 131 11.40 7.96 -6.24
C SER A 131 10.66 6.66 -6.58
N LEU A 132 9.64 6.26 -5.80
CA LEU A 132 8.85 5.07 -6.09
C LEU A 132 7.91 5.27 -7.28
N VAL A 133 7.70 4.18 -8.00
CA VAL A 133 6.71 4.05 -9.07
C VAL A 133 5.34 3.72 -8.47
N GLU A 134 4.29 4.38 -8.96
CA GLU A 134 2.91 4.08 -8.59
C GLU A 134 2.52 2.71 -9.14
N GLN A 135 2.13 1.81 -8.26
CA GLN A 135 1.65 0.48 -8.64
C GLN A 135 0.23 0.28 -8.16
N ARG A 136 -0.58 -0.39 -8.97
CA ARG A 136 -1.90 -0.84 -8.57
C ARG A 136 -1.91 -2.36 -8.55
N ALA A 137 -2.25 -2.93 -7.41
CA ALA A 137 -2.62 -4.34 -7.32
C ALA A 137 -4.15 -4.45 -7.35
N ARG A 138 -4.64 -5.31 -8.24
CA ARG A 138 -6.05 -5.73 -8.28
C ARG A 138 -6.12 -7.19 -7.89
N LEU A 139 -6.99 -7.48 -6.93
CA LEU A 139 -7.23 -8.81 -6.40
C LEU A 139 -8.67 -9.20 -6.73
N GLU A 140 -8.83 -10.23 -7.56
CA GLU A 140 -10.12 -10.74 -8.04
C GLU A 140 -10.20 -12.24 -7.79
N GLY A 141 -10.72 -12.67 -6.63
CA GLY A 141 -10.99 -14.08 -6.35
C GLY A 141 -9.77 -15.01 -6.39
N ASP A 142 -9.34 -15.45 -7.60
CA ASP A 142 -8.11 -16.24 -7.84
C ASP A 142 -7.01 -15.45 -8.56
N ASP A 143 -7.33 -14.31 -9.17
CA ASP A 143 -6.39 -13.56 -10.00
C ASP A 143 -5.81 -12.35 -9.26
N ILE A 144 -4.53 -12.09 -9.52
CA ILE A 144 -3.81 -10.94 -8.99
C ILE A 144 -3.13 -10.22 -10.16
N ASP A 145 -3.66 -9.06 -10.49
CA ASP A 145 -3.12 -8.20 -11.54
C ASP A 145 -2.40 -7.01 -10.90
N VAL A 146 -1.07 -7.06 -10.86
CA VAL A 146 -0.22 -5.94 -10.42
C VAL A 146 0.29 -5.19 -11.64
N LYS A 147 -0.12 -3.93 -11.78
CA LYS A 147 0.26 -3.08 -12.91
C LYS A 147 0.86 -1.77 -12.43
N ILE A 148 1.99 -1.41 -13.04
CA ILE A 148 2.54 -0.05 -12.96
C ILE A 148 1.50 0.92 -13.53
N GLN A 149 1.15 1.96 -12.76
CA GLN A 149 0.21 2.99 -13.17
C GLN A 149 0.91 4.25 -13.68
N ARG A 150 1.97 4.69 -12.97
CA ARG A 150 2.73 5.91 -13.28
C ARG A 150 4.16 5.76 -12.82
N LYS A 151 5.12 6.22 -13.64
CA LYS A 151 6.50 6.45 -13.22
C LYS A 151 6.61 7.85 -12.59
N PRO A 152 7.53 8.06 -11.63
CA PRO A 152 7.80 9.38 -11.07
C PRO A 152 8.23 10.38 -12.15
#